data_AF-A0A947F337-F1
#
_entry.id   AF-A0A947F337-F1
#
_cell.length_a   1.000
_cell.length_b   1.000
_cell.length_c   1.000
_cell.angle_alpha   90.00
_cell.angle_beta   90.00
_cell.angle_gamma   90.00
#
_symmetry.space_group_name_H-M   'P 1'
#
loop_
_entity.id
_entity.type
_entity.pdbx_description
1 polymer ?
#
loop_
_entity_poly.entity_id
_entity_poly.type
_entity_poly.pdbx_seq_one_letter_code
_entity_poly.pdbx_strand_id
1 'polypeptide(L)' 'MENIEEQLHSLHLEDLRNGSHPSIFDQNDDYDMLIVRLPVIKDVLERNSLGFIITKSESYFY' A
#
# COMPACT_ATOMS: atom_id res chain seq x y z
N MET A 1 1.17 4.30 -19.31
CA MET A 1 0.96 4.11 -17.87
C MET A 1 2.27 4.50 -17.23
N GLU A 2 2.31 5.64 -16.54
CA GLU A 2 3.51 6.02 -15.78
C GLU A 2 3.78 4.94 -14.72
N ASN A 3 5.06 4.63 -14.52
CA ASN A 3 5.47 3.64 -13.54
C ASN A 3 5.50 4.31 -12.17
N ILE A 4 4.37 4.28 -11.45
CA ILE A 4 4.24 4.93 -10.13
C ILE A 4 5.34 4.48 -9.15
N GLU A 5 5.87 3.25 -9.28
CA GLU A 5 6.97 2.76 -8.44
C GLU A 5 8.24 3.63 -8.51
N GLU A 6 8.51 4.29 -9.65
CA GLU A 6 9.66 5.19 -9.81
C GLU A 6 9.50 6.52 -9.05
N GLN A 7 8.27 6.86 -8.65
CA GLN A 7 7.92 8.07 -7.92
C GLN A 7 7.79 7.82 -6.41
N LEU A 8 7.77 6.56 -5.98
CA LEU A 8 7.65 6.20 -4.56
C LEU A 8 9.02 6.23 -3.88
N HIS A 9 9.04 6.71 -2.63
CA HIS A 9 10.19 6.52 -1.77
C HIS A 9 10.48 5.02 -1.59
N SER A 10 11.76 4.62 -1.59
CA SER A 10 12.14 3.19 -1.56
C SER A 10 11.57 2.45 -0.35
N LEU A 11 11.52 3.11 0.82
CA LEU A 11 10.91 2.55 2.04
C LEU A 11 9.41 2.30 1.87
N HIS A 12 8.68 3.20 1.20
CA HIS A 12 7.25 3.02 0.95
C HIS A 12 7.01 1.85 0.00
N LEU A 13 7.88 1.67 -1.00
CA LEU A 13 7.83 0.49 -1.87
C LEU A 13 8.12 -0.82 -1.12
N GLU A 14 9.05 -0.81 -0.17
CA GLU A 14 9.32 -1.96 0.71
C GLU A 14 8.11 -2.28 1.61
N ASP A 15 7.47 -1.25 2.17
CA ASP A 15 6.27 -1.40 3.02
C ASP A 15 5.09 -1.98 2.23
N LEU A 16 4.84 -1.50 1.02
CA LEU A 16 3.79 -2.02 0.13
C LEU A 16 4.02 -3.47 -0.28
N ARG A 17 5.29 -3.87 -0.47
CA ARG A 17 5.67 -5.26 -0.80
C ARG A 17 5.60 -6.20 0.40
N ASN A 18 5.49 -5.66 1.62
CA ASN A 18 5.39 -6.45 2.82
C ASN A 18 3.93 -6.86 3.09
N GLY A 19 3.57 -8.08 2.67
CA GLY A 19 2.24 -8.66 2.91
C GLY A 19 1.85 -8.78 4.38
N SER A 20 2.81 -8.66 5.30
CA SER A 20 2.62 -8.60 6.75
C SER A 20 2.89 -7.22 7.33
N HIS A 21 2.76 -6.14 6.57
CA HIS A 21 2.86 -4.77 7.10
C HIS A 21 1.63 -4.43 8.00
N PRO A 22 1.77 -3.68 9.10
CA PRO A 22 0.61 -3.19 9.85
C PRO A 22 -0.22 -2.19 9.04
N SER A 23 -1.46 -1.93 9.46
CA SER A 23 -2.21 -0.85 8.83
C SER A 23 -1.55 0.49 9.14
N ILE A 24 -1.39 1.34 8.14
CA ILE A 24 -0.86 2.70 8.28
C ILE A 24 -1.54 3.63 7.28
N PHE A 25 -1.68 4.89 7.66
CA PHE A 25 -1.97 5.98 6.74
C PHE A 25 -0.87 7.02 6.89
N ASP A 26 -0.15 7.27 5.81
CA ASP A 26 0.97 8.20 5.75
C ASP A 26 0.75 9.23 4.65
N GLN A 27 1.00 10.49 4.96
CA GLN A 27 0.71 11.62 4.08
C GLN A 27 2.01 12.29 3.65
N ASN A 28 2.22 12.37 2.33
CA ASN A 28 3.38 13.01 1.75
C ASN A 28 2.94 14.10 0.76
N ASP A 29 3.88 14.96 0.34
CA ASP A 29 3.56 16.10 -0.54
C ASP A 29 3.05 15.67 -1.93
N ASP A 30 3.55 14.53 -2.43
CA ASP A 30 3.28 14.02 -3.77
C ASP A 30 2.18 12.97 -3.81
N TYR A 31 2.05 12.17 -2.74
CA TYR A 31 1.06 11.10 -2.63
C TYR A 31 0.74 10.76 -1.16
N ASP A 32 -0.46 10.29 -0.92
CA ASP A 32 -0.84 9.61 0.32
C ASP A 32 -0.68 8.11 0.16
N MET A 33 -0.20 7.44 1.21
CA MET A 33 -0.07 5.98 1.28
C MET A 33 -1.01 5.42 2.33
N LEU A 34 -1.78 4.40 1.96
CA LEU A 34 -2.64 3.65 2.86
C LEU A 34 -2.32 2.17 2.74
N ILE A 35 -1.93 1.55 3.85
CA ILE A 35 -1.85 0.09 3.95
C ILE A 35 -2.95 -0.36 4.90
N VAL A 36 -3.75 -1.33 4.48
CA VAL A 36 -4.81 -1.92 5.29
C VAL A 36 -4.55 -3.40 5.46
N ARG A 37 -4.28 -3.82 6.70
CA ARG A 37 -4.23 -5.24 7.05
C ARG A 37 -5.62 -5.76 7.35
N LEU A 38 -6.10 -6.67 6.50
CA LEU A 38 -7.40 -7.30 6.64
C LEU A 38 -7.26 -8.79 6.99
N PRO A 39 -8.09 -9.31 7.92
CA PRO A 39 -8.25 -10.74 8.07
C PRO A 39 -9.03 -11.28 6.87
N VAL A 40 -8.51 -12.34 6.24
CA VAL A 40 -9.20 -13.06 5.17
C VAL A 40 -9.51 -14.46 5.69
N ILE A 41 -10.79 -14.77 5.82
CA ILE A 41 -11.25 -16.10 6.24
C ILE A 41 -11.42 -16.94 4.97
N LYS A 42 -10.48 -17.86 4.74
CA LYS A 42 -10.59 -18.95 3.75
C LYS A 42 -10.76 -20.26 4.52
N ASP A 43 -9.97 -21.29 4.19
CA ASP A 43 -9.88 -22.54 4.95
C ASP A 43 -9.19 -22.36 6.31
N VAL A 44 -8.31 -21.35 6.43
CA VAL A 44 -7.65 -20.89 7.66
C VAL A 44 -7.64 -19.35 7.72
N LEU A 45 -7.51 -18.78 8.92
CA LEU A 45 -7.42 -17.33 9.12
C LEU A 45 -6.07 -16.82 8.60
N GLU A 46 -6.10 -16.11 7.48
CA GLU A 46 -4.95 -15.41 6.91
C GLU A 46 -5.03 -13.91 7.24
N ARG A 47 -3.87 -13.26 7.33
CA ARG A 47 -3.77 -11.81 7.47
C ARG A 47 -3.00 -11.28 6.28
N ASN A 48 -3.67 -10.53 5.42
CA ASN A 48 -3.07 -9.94 4.23
C ASN A 48 -3.14 -8.42 4.33
N SER A 49 -2.07 -7.78 3.90
CA SER A 49 -1.96 -6.32 3.86
C SER A 49 -2.14 -5.87 2.43
N LEU A 50 -3.02 -4.89 2.23
CA LEU A 50 -3.35 -4.31 0.92
C LEU A 50 -2.82 -2.88 0.88
N GLY A 51 -2.10 -2.52 -0.19
CA GLY A 51 -1.51 -1.20 -0.35
C GLY A 51 -2.32 -0.33 -1.30
N PHE A 52 -2.42 0.95 -0.99
CA PHE A 52 -3.01 1.98 -1.84
C PHE A 52 -2.10 3.20 -1.88
N ILE A 53 -1.91 3.72 -3.08
CA ILE A 53 -1.23 5.00 -3.32
C ILE A 53 -2.24 5.94 -3.94
N ILE A 54 -2.45 7.09 -3.32
CA ILE A 54 -3.45 8.08 -3.71
C ILE A 54 -2.71 9.36 -4.06
N THR A 55 -2.74 9.74 -5.33
CA THR A 55 -2.20 11.02 -5.80
C THR A 55 -3.33 12.03 -5.95
N LYS A 56 -3.00 13.25 -6.39
CA LYS A 56 -4.01 14.28 -6.67
C LYS A 56 -4.97 13.92 -7.82
N SER A 57 -4.56 13.05 -8.73
CA SER A 57 -5.30 12.74 -9.96
C SER A 57 -5.66 11.27 -10.10
N GLU A 58 -4.94 10.37 -9.43
CA GLU A 58 -5.06 8.93 -9.64
C GLU A 58 -4.95 8.15 -8.32
N SER A 59 -5.39 6.90 -8.36
CA SER A 59 -5.18 5.95 -7.27
C SER A 59 -4.68 4.63 -7.81
N TYR A 60 -3.70 4.06 -7.14
CA TYR A 60 -3.08 2.79 -7.48
C TYR A 60 -3.30 1.78 -6.36
N PHE A 61 -3.46 0.52 -6.73
CA PHE A 61 -3.57 -0.61 -5.82
C PHE A 61 -2.30 -1.46 -5.93
N TYR A 62 -1.79 -1.88 -4.78
CA TYR A 62 -0.60 -2.72 -4.63
C TYR A 62 -0.95 -4.05 -3.98
#